data_AF-A0A284QKC2-F1
#
_entry.id   AF-A0A284QKC2-F1
#
_cell.length_a   1.000
_cell.length_b   1.000
_cell.length_c   1.000
_cell.angle_alpha   90.00
_cell.angle_beta   90.00
_cell.angle_gamma   90.00
#
_symmetry.space_group_name_H-M   'P 1'
#
loop_
_entity.id
_entity.type
_entity.pdbx_description
1 polymer ?
#
loop_
_entity_poly.entity_id
_entity_poly.type
_entity_poly.pdbx_seq_one_letter_code
_entity_poly.pdbx_strand_id
1 'polypeptide(L)'
;MSDYSFSDEEYYDDEDMLDGTQDDVDDDDDMDMDAYNEDFKVDTSSKRKSYEIEYESLSQSAVEKLMQQEVEYITGILGVDSGVAARLLRHLSWNKERLIEKYMDNTSSILVAAGVTVPEPPSAASPIRTHTGDRRTTRSSSKMFSTLSPLSKTSSKLSSSSSSYQPTQTRHKDEPFVCPICYDDSSDLQTASLDCGHLFCTGCWTAYVSSKVRDEAEHCVRCMAEGCALVAPDHFIQSVLAGEDEPTWARFQELLARHFVSCNPNLKYCPHPGCTNTVSCPAAASKSSLTTVVPTVSCGARGIPGAPEASTSAVAAKEHYFCFGCPIDSDHRPVVCSVAKMWLKKCADDSETANWIKSNTKECPKCQSTIEKNGGCNHMTCKKCKHEFCWVCMGPWSEHGTSWYSCNRYEEKSGSDARDAQSKSRASLERYLHYYNRWANHEQSAKLSLDLYAKTEKKMEDMQITSSLTWIEVQFMKKAVEEADKCRMTLKWTYAMAYYLARGNEKELFEDNQRDLEQAVEDLAELLEQPIEAETIPTLRQKVTDKTVYVQKRNEIVLEDTANGFLEGRWKWNAQVEGFDEPDQSDLI
;
A
#
# COMPACT_ATOMS: atom_id res chain seq x y z
N MET A 1 42.47 69.33 27.68
CA MET A 1 41.80 69.89 28.88
C MET A 1 40.62 68.99 29.24
N SER A 2 40.77 68.03 30.14
CA SER A 2 41.97 67.69 30.94
C SER A 2 42.32 66.22 30.82
N ASP A 3 43.59 65.95 30.58
CA ASP A 3 44.22 64.65 30.66
C ASP A 3 44.37 64.24 32.14
N TYR A 4 44.33 62.93 32.42
CA TYR A 4 45.05 62.35 33.55
C TYR A 4 45.33 60.86 33.30
N SER A 5 46.48 60.38 33.77
CA SER A 5 46.98 59.02 33.62
C SER A 5 47.88 58.66 34.80
N PHE A 6 48.21 57.36 34.95
CA PHE A 6 49.17 56.85 35.94
C PHE A 6 48.69 56.95 37.42
N SER A 7 48.97 56.04 38.36
CA SER A 7 49.31 54.60 38.38
C SER A 7 49.18 54.12 39.87
N ASP A 8 49.69 52.99 40.40
CA ASP A 8 50.49 51.83 39.95
C ASP A 8 50.26 50.63 40.91
N GLU A 9 50.84 49.46 40.61
CA GLU A 9 51.19 48.37 41.57
C GLU A 9 50.00 47.66 42.31
N GLU A 10 50.16 46.52 42.99
CA GLU A 10 51.35 45.79 43.48
C GLU A 10 51.21 44.26 43.32
N TYR A 11 52.32 43.53 43.48
CA TYR A 11 52.47 42.07 43.23
C TYR A 11 52.56 41.32 44.58
N TYR A 12 51.89 40.17 44.71
CA TYR A 12 52.11 39.26 45.85
C TYR A 12 52.23 37.81 45.36
N ASP A 13 53.35 37.21 45.77
CA ASP A 13 53.82 35.86 45.45
C ASP A 13 54.53 35.38 46.73
N ASP A 14 54.01 34.32 47.34
CA ASP A 14 54.45 33.78 48.64
C ASP A 14 54.34 32.25 48.60
N GLU A 15 55.32 31.58 48.00
CA GLU A 15 55.68 30.22 48.40
C GLU A 15 56.58 30.30 49.64
N ASP A 16 56.29 29.54 50.68
CA ASP A 16 57.35 29.05 51.58
C ASP A 16 57.01 27.67 52.17
N MET A 17 58.04 26.92 52.54
CA MET A 17 58.03 25.46 52.77
C MET A 17 58.27 25.08 54.26
N LEU A 18 58.41 23.77 54.53
CA LEU A 18 58.86 23.13 55.81
C LEU A 18 57.77 23.03 56.91
N ASP A 19 57.68 22.01 57.77
CA ASP A 19 58.28 20.65 57.91
C ASP A 19 57.27 19.92 58.86
N GLY A 20 56.80 18.68 58.73
CA GLY A 20 57.49 17.43 58.47
C GLY A 20 57.40 16.52 59.71
N THR A 21 56.50 15.53 59.72
CA THR A 21 56.72 14.21 60.39
C THR A 21 55.66 13.19 59.94
N GLN A 22 56.14 11.97 59.76
CA GLN A 22 55.49 10.75 59.29
C GLN A 22 54.52 10.13 60.32
N ASP A 23 53.50 9.39 59.86
CA ASP A 23 53.19 8.02 60.30
C ASP A 23 52.17 7.35 59.35
N ASP A 24 52.37 6.04 59.14
CA ASP A 24 51.96 5.26 57.96
C ASP A 24 50.45 4.91 57.88
N VAL A 25 49.87 4.93 56.67
CA VAL A 25 48.72 4.09 56.26
C VAL A 25 48.88 3.67 54.79
N ASP A 26 48.91 2.37 54.51
CA ASP A 26 48.77 1.82 53.16
C ASP A 26 47.28 1.60 52.85
N ASP A 27 46.79 2.07 51.69
CA ASP A 27 45.52 1.62 51.07
C ASP A 27 45.63 1.78 49.54
N ASP A 28 45.88 0.67 48.84
CA ASP A 28 45.85 0.58 47.36
C ASP A 28 44.38 0.50 46.87
N ASP A 29 43.65 1.61 46.96
CA ASP A 29 42.26 1.72 46.46
C ASP A 29 42.25 2.04 44.96
N ASP A 30 42.57 1.03 44.15
CA ASP A 30 42.43 1.03 42.68
C ASP A 30 40.91 1.08 42.34
N MET A 31 40.34 2.29 42.23
CA MET A 31 38.89 2.48 42.10
C MET A 31 38.34 1.94 40.77
N ASP A 32 37.83 0.71 40.84
CA ASP A 32 37.18 -0.04 39.77
C ASP A 32 36.08 0.78 39.06
N MET A 33 36.27 1.01 37.76
CA MET A 33 35.44 1.87 36.92
C MET A 33 34.22 1.15 36.32
N ASP A 34 34.08 -0.17 36.52
CA ASP A 34 33.01 -0.97 35.87
C ASP A 34 31.63 -0.84 36.54
N ALA A 35 31.51 -0.09 37.64
CA ALA A 35 30.32 0.06 38.48
C ALA A 35 29.07 0.73 37.82
N TYR A 36 29.10 1.05 36.54
CA TYR A 36 27.99 1.67 35.80
C TYR A 36 27.25 0.73 34.82
N ASN A 37 27.59 -0.56 34.75
CA ASN A 37 27.12 -1.46 33.68
C ASN A 37 26.12 -2.57 34.10
N GLU A 38 25.75 -2.67 35.39
CA GLU A 38 24.95 -3.81 35.90
C GLU A 38 23.41 -3.69 35.69
N ASP A 39 22.89 -2.48 35.46
CA ASP A 39 21.43 -2.21 35.42
C ASP A 39 20.82 -2.19 34.00
N PHE A 40 21.63 -2.26 32.94
CA PHE A 40 21.14 -2.38 31.55
C PHE A 40 21.05 -3.84 31.09
N LYS A 41 20.30 -4.65 31.84
CA LYS A 41 19.92 -6.02 31.44
C LYS A 41 18.96 -5.97 30.24
N VAL A 42 19.54 -5.94 29.04
CA VAL A 42 18.81 -6.17 27.79
C VAL A 42 18.11 -7.51 27.88
N ASP A 43 16.79 -7.47 27.97
CA ASP A 43 15.95 -8.66 27.87
C ASP A 43 16.13 -9.24 26.46
N THR A 44 16.85 -10.35 26.35
CA THR A 44 17.15 -11.01 25.08
C THR A 44 15.95 -11.82 24.55
N SER A 45 14.82 -11.80 25.26
CA SER A 45 13.52 -11.97 24.61
C SER A 45 13.23 -10.75 23.73
N SER A 46 13.33 -10.92 22.40
CA SER A 46 12.89 -9.91 21.43
C SER A 46 11.38 -9.67 21.52
N LYS A 47 10.96 -8.91 22.52
CA LYS A 47 9.61 -8.37 22.66
C LYS A 47 9.31 -7.55 21.41
N ARG A 48 8.34 -8.03 20.63
CA ARG A 48 7.90 -7.39 19.39
C ARG A 48 7.42 -5.97 19.69
N LYS A 49 7.90 -4.99 18.94
CA LYS A 49 7.67 -3.57 19.24
C LYS A 49 6.24 -3.18 18.92
N SER A 50 5.73 -2.13 19.56
CA SER A 50 4.31 -1.72 19.42
C SER A 50 3.90 -1.35 17.99
N TYR A 51 4.84 -0.92 17.14
CA TYR A 51 4.61 -0.60 15.73
C TYR A 51 4.69 -1.82 14.78
N GLU A 52 4.93 -3.03 15.28
CA GLU A 52 5.17 -4.24 14.48
C GLU A 52 3.92 -5.16 14.49
N ILE A 53 3.32 -5.36 13.32
CA ILE A 53 2.12 -6.19 13.14
C ILE A 53 2.47 -7.63 12.73
N GLU A 54 1.56 -8.56 13.00
CA GLU A 54 1.69 -9.97 12.59
C GLU A 54 1.08 -10.17 11.21
N TYR A 55 1.83 -10.82 10.32
CA TYR A 55 1.38 -11.13 8.96
C TYR A 55 2.15 -12.31 8.39
N GLU A 56 1.55 -12.97 7.40
CA GLU A 56 2.14 -14.09 6.67
C GLU A 56 2.18 -13.77 5.16
N SER A 57 3.34 -13.97 4.52
CA SER A 57 3.49 -13.83 3.07
C SER A 57 3.13 -15.14 2.35
N LEU A 58 2.02 -15.14 1.63
CA LEU A 58 1.49 -16.28 0.88
C LEU A 58 1.88 -16.16 -0.61
N SER A 59 2.43 -17.24 -1.16
CA SER A 59 2.58 -17.37 -2.62
C SER A 59 1.23 -17.69 -3.28
N GLN A 60 1.11 -17.47 -4.60
CA GLN A 60 -0.12 -17.79 -5.34
C GLN A 60 -0.60 -19.24 -5.09
N SER A 61 0.30 -20.23 -5.09
CA SER A 61 -0.05 -21.63 -4.83
C SER A 61 -0.55 -21.88 -3.39
N ALA A 62 -0.19 -21.04 -2.42
CA ALA A 62 -0.76 -21.11 -1.08
C ALA A 62 -2.19 -20.54 -1.06
N VAL A 63 -2.45 -19.44 -1.77
CA VAL A 63 -3.79 -18.86 -1.94
C VAL A 63 -4.72 -19.84 -2.68
N GLU A 64 -4.25 -20.47 -3.75
CA GLU A 64 -4.99 -21.50 -4.50
C GLU A 64 -5.36 -22.71 -3.63
N LYS A 65 -4.50 -23.11 -2.68
CA LYS A 65 -4.82 -24.16 -1.69
C LYS A 65 -5.90 -23.74 -0.69
N LEU A 66 -5.89 -22.47 -0.23
CA LEU A 66 -6.95 -21.95 0.63
C LEU A 66 -8.30 -21.90 -0.10
N MET A 67 -8.30 -21.49 -1.38
CA MET A 67 -9.48 -21.55 -2.25
C MET A 67 -10.01 -22.97 -2.39
N GLN A 68 -9.13 -23.93 -2.66
CA GLN A 68 -9.48 -25.35 -2.80
C GLN A 68 -10.07 -25.92 -1.49
N GLN A 69 -9.53 -25.55 -0.32
CA GLN A 69 -10.06 -25.98 0.98
C GLN A 69 -11.48 -25.46 1.26
N GLU A 70 -11.80 -24.21 0.92
CA GLU A 70 -13.16 -23.67 1.06
C GLU A 70 -14.13 -24.30 0.04
N VAL A 71 -13.65 -24.63 -1.17
CA VAL A 71 -14.43 -25.39 -2.18
C VAL A 71 -14.71 -26.82 -1.69
N GLU A 72 -13.73 -27.52 -1.11
CA GLU A 72 -13.89 -28.85 -0.53
C GLU A 72 -14.83 -28.85 0.69
N TYR A 73 -14.76 -27.83 1.54
CA TYR A 73 -15.68 -27.63 2.67
C TYR A 73 -17.14 -27.49 2.21
N ILE A 74 -17.41 -26.64 1.21
CA ILE A 74 -18.74 -26.48 0.63
C ILE A 74 -19.20 -27.75 -0.12
N THR A 75 -18.29 -28.42 -0.83
CA THR A 75 -18.54 -29.72 -1.49
C THR A 75 -19.01 -30.76 -0.47
N GLY A 76 -18.34 -30.88 0.67
CA GLY A 76 -18.68 -31.83 1.73
C GLY A 76 -19.99 -31.53 2.46
N ILE A 77 -20.42 -30.26 2.53
CA ILE A 77 -21.69 -29.87 3.20
C ILE A 77 -22.89 -29.92 2.25
N LEU A 78 -22.74 -29.47 1.01
CA LEU A 78 -23.86 -29.36 0.04
C LEU A 78 -24.00 -30.58 -0.87
N GLY A 79 -23.00 -31.47 -0.94
CA GLY A 79 -23.02 -32.67 -1.79
C GLY A 79 -22.96 -32.37 -3.30
N VAL A 80 -22.50 -31.18 -3.68
CA VAL A 80 -22.36 -30.73 -5.08
C VAL A 80 -20.98 -31.06 -5.65
N ASP A 81 -20.84 -31.02 -6.97
CA ASP A 81 -19.51 -31.10 -7.62
C ASP A 81 -18.61 -29.90 -7.24
N SER A 82 -17.30 -30.12 -7.23
CA SER A 82 -16.29 -29.09 -6.91
C SER A 82 -16.37 -27.88 -7.87
N GLY A 83 -16.56 -28.11 -9.16
CA GLY A 83 -16.76 -27.05 -10.17
C GLY A 83 -18.12 -26.36 -10.07
N VAL A 84 -19.08 -26.92 -9.32
CA VAL A 84 -20.32 -26.24 -8.92
C VAL A 84 -20.09 -25.41 -7.66
N ALA A 85 -19.46 -25.98 -6.62
CA ALA A 85 -19.09 -25.27 -5.39
C ALA A 85 -18.24 -24.02 -5.69
N ALA A 86 -17.24 -24.11 -6.56
CA ALA A 86 -16.39 -22.99 -6.96
C ALA A 86 -17.13 -21.89 -7.74
N ARG A 87 -18.20 -22.22 -8.48
CA ARG A 87 -19.07 -21.21 -9.14
C ARG A 87 -20.04 -20.56 -8.15
N LEU A 88 -20.62 -21.35 -7.24
CA LEU A 88 -21.49 -20.87 -6.16
C LEU A 88 -20.75 -19.92 -5.19
N LEU A 89 -19.53 -20.27 -4.77
CA LEU A 89 -18.67 -19.42 -3.94
C LEU A 89 -18.31 -18.11 -4.64
N ARG A 90 -17.91 -18.16 -5.93
CA ARG A 90 -17.66 -16.93 -6.72
C ARG A 90 -18.88 -16.00 -6.76
N HIS A 91 -20.07 -16.55 -7.03
CA HIS A 91 -21.32 -15.78 -7.13
C HIS A 91 -21.72 -15.06 -5.83
N LEU A 92 -21.37 -15.61 -4.67
CA LEU A 92 -21.64 -14.99 -3.36
C LEU A 92 -20.39 -14.39 -2.69
N SER A 93 -19.37 -14.03 -3.47
CA SER A 93 -18.15 -13.37 -2.97
C SER A 93 -17.51 -14.14 -1.81
N TRP A 94 -17.40 -15.46 -1.96
CA TRP A 94 -16.83 -16.42 -1.01
C TRP A 94 -17.44 -16.42 0.41
N ASN A 95 -18.60 -15.79 0.61
CA ASN A 95 -19.33 -15.87 1.89
C ASN A 95 -20.03 -17.22 2.03
N LYS A 96 -19.38 -18.15 2.74
CA LYS A 96 -19.83 -19.54 2.94
C LYS A 96 -21.11 -19.68 3.76
N GLU A 97 -21.30 -18.86 4.78
CA GLU A 97 -22.50 -18.88 5.63
C GLU A 97 -23.75 -18.52 4.81
N ARG A 98 -23.70 -17.37 4.12
CA ARG A 98 -24.76 -16.88 3.24
C ARG A 98 -25.01 -17.79 2.02
N LEU A 99 -24.00 -18.57 1.61
CA LEU A 99 -24.15 -19.60 0.59
C LEU A 99 -24.96 -20.79 1.13
N ILE A 100 -24.61 -21.31 2.30
CA ILE A 100 -25.31 -22.43 2.93
C ILE A 100 -26.77 -22.04 3.21
N GLU A 101 -27.04 -20.86 3.80
CA GLU A 101 -28.39 -20.32 4.03
C GLU A 101 -29.24 -20.34 2.74
N LYS A 102 -28.80 -19.61 1.71
CA LYS A 102 -29.55 -19.47 0.44
C LYS A 102 -29.73 -20.78 -0.31
N TYR A 103 -28.77 -21.69 -0.21
CA TYR A 103 -28.85 -22.99 -0.87
C TYR A 103 -29.90 -23.90 -0.22
N MET A 104 -30.04 -23.82 1.11
CA MET A 104 -31.08 -24.52 1.87
C MET A 104 -32.46 -23.87 1.68
N ASP A 105 -32.54 -22.55 1.53
CA ASP A 105 -33.78 -21.83 1.22
C ASP A 105 -34.34 -22.20 -0.17
N ASN A 106 -33.51 -22.13 -1.23
CA ASN A 106 -33.93 -22.44 -2.59
C ASN A 106 -32.76 -22.82 -3.52
N THR A 107 -32.43 -24.11 -3.54
CA THR A 107 -31.38 -24.72 -4.36
C THR A 107 -31.48 -24.36 -5.86
N SER A 108 -32.67 -24.43 -6.45
CA SER A 108 -32.85 -24.14 -7.89
C SER A 108 -32.60 -22.67 -8.22
N SER A 109 -33.04 -21.75 -7.36
CA SER A 109 -32.86 -20.31 -7.55
C SER A 109 -31.38 -19.91 -7.52
N ILE A 110 -30.60 -20.46 -6.59
CA ILE A 110 -29.16 -20.13 -6.49
C ILE A 110 -28.33 -20.76 -7.61
N LEU A 111 -28.64 -21.99 -8.05
CA LEU A 111 -27.94 -22.63 -9.18
C LEU A 111 -28.16 -21.87 -10.50
N VAL A 112 -29.38 -21.37 -10.74
CA VAL A 112 -29.68 -20.52 -11.90
C VAL A 112 -29.01 -19.14 -11.76
N ALA A 113 -29.06 -18.51 -10.59
CA ALA A 113 -28.45 -17.19 -10.36
C ALA A 113 -26.92 -17.20 -10.49
N ALA A 114 -26.27 -18.30 -10.09
CA ALA A 114 -24.83 -18.53 -10.26
C ALA A 114 -24.44 -18.99 -11.68
N GLY A 115 -25.40 -19.14 -12.60
CA GLY A 115 -25.14 -19.61 -13.97
C GLY A 115 -24.63 -21.05 -14.03
N VAL A 116 -25.00 -21.90 -13.07
CA VAL A 116 -24.65 -23.33 -13.05
C VAL A 116 -25.68 -24.15 -13.84
N THR A 117 -26.96 -23.78 -13.78
CA THR A 117 -28.04 -24.41 -14.53
C THR A 117 -28.79 -23.42 -15.40
N VAL A 118 -29.34 -23.90 -16.52
CA VAL A 118 -30.29 -23.13 -17.34
C VAL A 118 -31.65 -23.11 -16.62
N PRO A 119 -32.42 -22.01 -16.64
CA PRO A 119 -33.80 -22.02 -16.15
C PRO A 119 -34.63 -23.10 -16.85
N GLU A 120 -35.39 -23.89 -16.09
CA GLU A 120 -36.33 -24.83 -16.72
C GLU A 120 -37.37 -24.06 -17.56
N PRO A 121 -37.69 -24.53 -18.79
CA PRO A 121 -38.78 -23.94 -19.55
C PRO A 121 -40.10 -24.17 -18.79
N PRO A 122 -41.03 -23.19 -18.78
CA PRO A 122 -42.27 -23.30 -18.01
C PRO A 122 -43.08 -24.51 -18.48
N SER A 123 -43.12 -25.54 -17.64
CA SER A 123 -43.72 -26.83 -17.98
C SER A 123 -45.18 -26.69 -18.38
N ALA A 124 -45.49 -27.06 -19.62
CA ALA A 124 -46.84 -26.96 -20.17
C ALA A 124 -47.76 -27.98 -19.47
N ALA A 125 -48.52 -27.50 -18.48
CA ALA A 125 -49.43 -28.32 -17.69
C ALA A 125 -50.41 -29.09 -18.58
N SER A 126 -50.23 -30.40 -18.67
CA SER A 126 -51.08 -31.28 -19.48
C SER A 126 -52.53 -31.23 -19.01
N PRO A 127 -53.53 -31.01 -19.89
CA PRO A 127 -54.91 -30.84 -19.49
C PRO A 127 -55.51 -32.17 -19.00
N ILE A 128 -55.69 -32.28 -17.68
CA ILE A 128 -56.38 -33.41 -17.05
C ILE A 128 -57.85 -33.42 -17.51
N ARG A 129 -58.20 -34.40 -18.35
CA ARG A 129 -59.59 -34.68 -18.74
C ARG A 129 -60.34 -35.36 -17.59
N THR A 130 -61.21 -34.62 -16.92
CA THR A 130 -62.25 -35.17 -16.04
C THR A 130 -63.65 -34.87 -16.58
N HIS A 131 -64.29 -35.87 -17.19
CA HIS A 131 -65.71 -35.83 -17.50
C HIS A 131 -66.49 -36.66 -16.49
N THR A 132 -67.34 -36.03 -15.67
CA THR A 132 -68.76 -36.33 -15.43
C THR A 132 -69.21 -35.69 -14.11
N GLY A 133 -70.39 -35.05 -14.09
CA GLY A 133 -70.86 -34.28 -12.93
C GLY A 133 -72.00 -33.31 -13.24
N ASP A 134 -73.02 -33.73 -13.99
CA ASP A 134 -74.16 -32.87 -14.34
C ASP A 134 -75.26 -32.93 -13.27
N ARG A 135 -75.50 -31.80 -12.58
CA ARG A 135 -76.84 -31.33 -12.16
C ARG A 135 -76.85 -29.87 -11.65
N ARG A 136 -77.36 -28.97 -12.50
CA ARG A 136 -78.46 -28.00 -12.26
C ARG A 136 -78.71 -27.59 -10.77
N THR A 137 -78.76 -26.30 -10.36
CA THR A 137 -79.85 -25.34 -10.68
C THR A 137 -79.62 -23.84 -10.30
N THR A 138 -80.15 -22.94 -11.15
CA THR A 138 -80.84 -21.63 -10.87
C THR A 138 -80.16 -20.38 -10.26
N ARG A 139 -80.22 -19.29 -11.06
CA ARG A 139 -80.47 -17.84 -10.71
C ARG A 139 -79.40 -17.10 -9.88
N SER A 140 -79.17 -15.78 -10.04
CA SER A 140 -80.04 -14.72 -10.60
C SER A 140 -79.27 -13.59 -11.34
N SER A 141 -80.03 -12.70 -12.02
CA SER A 141 -79.78 -11.28 -12.39
C SER A 141 -78.42 -10.64 -12.02
N SER A 142 -77.79 -9.83 -12.91
CA SER A 142 -78.37 -8.58 -13.46
C SER A 142 -77.82 -8.07 -14.82
N LYS A 143 -78.54 -7.09 -15.37
CA LYS A 143 -78.31 -6.26 -16.59
C LYS A 143 -77.29 -5.12 -16.33
N MET A 144 -76.79 -4.28 -17.27
CA MET A 144 -76.61 -4.19 -18.75
C MET A 144 -75.71 -2.95 -19.06
N PHE A 145 -75.53 -2.60 -20.35
CA PHE A 145 -74.77 -1.50 -20.99
C PHE A 145 -73.38 -1.93 -21.50
N SER A 146 -73.06 -2.01 -22.80
CA SER A 146 -73.21 -1.05 -23.94
C SER A 146 -72.22 0.12 -23.82
N THR A 147 -71.52 0.60 -24.86
CA THR A 147 -71.73 0.58 -26.33
C THR A 147 -70.35 0.82 -27.01
N LEU A 148 -69.96 0.31 -28.19
CA LEU A 148 -70.35 0.72 -29.55
C LEU A 148 -69.68 -0.17 -30.63
N SER A 149 -70.12 -0.04 -31.89
CA SER A 149 -69.41 -0.48 -33.10
C SER A 149 -69.48 0.63 -34.15
N PRO A 150 -68.74 0.55 -35.27
CA PRO A 150 -69.41 0.09 -36.50
C PRO A 150 -68.55 -0.80 -37.42
N LEU A 151 -69.20 -1.33 -38.47
CA LEU A 151 -68.61 -2.21 -39.49
C LEU A 151 -67.91 -1.43 -40.61
N SER A 152 -66.95 -2.07 -41.29
CA SER A 152 -66.79 -1.99 -42.75
C SER A 152 -65.97 -3.19 -43.29
N LYS A 153 -65.96 -3.39 -44.62
CA LYS A 153 -65.55 -4.64 -45.28
C LYS A 153 -64.31 -4.49 -46.20
N THR A 154 -63.65 -5.64 -46.41
CA THR A 154 -62.92 -6.08 -47.64
C THR A 154 -61.66 -5.34 -48.13
N SER A 155 -60.56 -6.11 -48.23
CA SER A 155 -59.44 -6.02 -49.19
C SER A 155 -58.54 -4.77 -49.19
N SER A 156 -57.22 -4.88 -49.45
CA SER A 156 -56.41 -6.05 -49.82
C SER A 156 -54.91 -5.82 -49.59
N LYS A 157 -54.15 -6.91 -49.42
CA LYS A 157 -52.68 -7.07 -49.65
C LYS A 157 -51.75 -5.95 -49.13
N LEU A 158 -50.92 -6.32 -48.15
CA LEU A 158 -49.46 -6.50 -48.33
C LEU A 158 -48.88 -7.19 -47.09
N SER A 159 -47.81 -7.97 -47.26
CA SER A 159 -47.26 -8.85 -46.22
C SER A 159 -45.88 -8.39 -45.76
N SER A 160 -45.78 -7.91 -44.51
CA SER A 160 -44.52 -7.69 -43.79
C SER A 160 -44.33 -8.78 -42.73
N SER A 161 -43.39 -9.69 -42.96
CA SER A 161 -43.18 -10.87 -42.11
C SER A 161 -42.23 -10.58 -40.94
N SER A 162 -42.78 -10.25 -39.77
CA SER A 162 -42.04 -10.25 -38.50
C SER A 162 -41.99 -11.68 -37.94
N SER A 163 -40.87 -12.39 -38.14
CA SER A 163 -40.70 -13.76 -37.66
C SER A 163 -40.12 -13.78 -36.24
N SER A 164 -40.92 -14.18 -35.25
CA SER A 164 -40.46 -14.45 -33.89
C SER A 164 -39.63 -15.74 -33.85
N TYR A 165 -38.38 -15.65 -33.41
CA TYR A 165 -37.52 -16.83 -33.21
C TYR A 165 -37.96 -17.67 -32.00
N GLN A 166 -37.83 -18.99 -32.12
CA GLN A 166 -37.98 -19.96 -31.03
C GLN A 166 -36.69 -20.78 -30.86
N PRO A 167 -36.31 -21.17 -29.62
CA PRO A 167 -35.06 -21.88 -29.38
C PRO A 167 -35.22 -23.41 -29.53
N THR A 168 -34.89 -23.95 -30.71
CA THR A 168 -34.70 -25.40 -30.91
C THR A 168 -33.56 -25.70 -31.89
N GLN A 169 -32.41 -26.16 -31.39
CA GLN A 169 -31.35 -26.79 -32.21
C GLN A 169 -31.22 -28.30 -31.92
N THR A 170 -32.29 -29.05 -32.13
CA THR A 170 -32.21 -30.52 -32.23
C THR A 170 -31.76 -30.88 -33.65
N ARG A 171 -30.46 -31.12 -33.84
CA ARG A 171 -29.87 -31.39 -35.17
C ARG A 171 -30.39 -32.69 -35.78
N HIS A 172 -30.75 -32.63 -37.07
CA HIS A 172 -30.73 -33.80 -37.94
C HIS A 172 -29.28 -34.17 -38.27
N LYS A 173 -29.00 -35.45 -38.57
CA LYS A 173 -27.63 -36.00 -38.55
C LYS A 173 -26.75 -35.66 -39.76
N ASP A 174 -27.30 -35.01 -40.78
CA ASP A 174 -26.71 -34.97 -42.12
C ASP A 174 -26.45 -33.54 -42.66
N GLU A 175 -26.55 -32.50 -41.83
CA GLU A 175 -26.19 -31.11 -42.19
C GLU A 175 -24.80 -30.71 -41.63
N PRO A 176 -23.97 -30.00 -42.40
CA PRO A 176 -22.66 -29.52 -41.93
C PRO A 176 -22.81 -28.50 -40.79
N PHE A 177 -21.83 -28.46 -39.89
CA PHE A 177 -21.75 -27.40 -38.89
C PHE A 177 -21.28 -26.10 -39.55
N VAL A 178 -22.03 -25.01 -39.36
CA VAL A 178 -21.58 -23.64 -39.64
C VAL A 178 -21.47 -22.90 -38.31
N CYS A 179 -20.35 -22.23 -38.05
CA CYS A 179 -20.16 -21.49 -36.81
C CYS A 179 -21.00 -20.20 -36.78
N PRO A 180 -21.85 -19.96 -35.76
CA PRO A 180 -22.66 -18.73 -35.68
C PRO A 180 -21.87 -17.41 -35.56
N ILE A 181 -20.55 -17.48 -35.32
CA ILE A 181 -19.69 -16.32 -35.04
C ILE A 181 -18.76 -16.03 -36.23
N CYS A 182 -17.95 -16.99 -36.65
CA CYS A 182 -17.03 -16.81 -37.78
C CYS A 182 -17.60 -17.23 -39.16
N TYR A 183 -18.79 -17.86 -39.20
CA TYR A 183 -19.43 -18.39 -40.41
C TYR A 183 -18.63 -19.44 -41.19
N ASP A 184 -17.60 -20.02 -40.56
CA ASP A 184 -16.82 -21.14 -41.08
C ASP A 184 -17.65 -22.44 -41.06
N ASP A 185 -17.62 -23.17 -42.18
CA ASP A 185 -18.32 -24.44 -42.45
C ASP A 185 -17.36 -25.62 -42.74
N SER A 186 -16.06 -25.45 -42.46
CA SER A 186 -15.01 -26.45 -42.71
C SER A 186 -15.27 -27.78 -41.97
N SER A 187 -15.09 -28.90 -42.67
CA SER A 187 -15.49 -30.23 -42.16
C SER A 187 -14.64 -30.80 -41.02
N ASP A 188 -13.45 -30.22 -40.79
CA ASP A 188 -12.51 -30.53 -39.72
C ASP A 188 -12.64 -29.60 -38.49
N LEU A 189 -13.52 -28.59 -38.59
CA LEU A 189 -13.73 -27.56 -37.57
C LEU A 189 -14.21 -28.17 -36.24
N GLN A 190 -13.36 -28.12 -35.22
CA GLN A 190 -13.69 -28.63 -33.89
C GLN A 190 -14.75 -27.75 -33.22
N THR A 191 -15.72 -28.38 -32.55
CA THR A 191 -16.86 -27.69 -31.92
C THR A 191 -16.93 -27.97 -30.43
N ALA A 192 -17.32 -26.95 -29.66
CA ALA A 192 -17.45 -27.02 -28.21
C ALA A 192 -18.72 -26.31 -27.73
N SER A 193 -19.34 -26.85 -26.68
CA SER A 193 -20.60 -26.36 -26.11
C SER A 193 -20.64 -26.56 -24.60
N LEU A 194 -21.26 -25.61 -23.90
CA LEU A 194 -21.65 -25.76 -22.50
C LEU A 194 -23.01 -26.47 -22.38
N ASP A 195 -23.43 -26.82 -21.16
CA ASP A 195 -24.67 -27.55 -20.85
C ASP A 195 -25.97 -26.92 -21.42
N CYS A 196 -25.93 -25.64 -21.81
CA CYS A 196 -26.99 -24.95 -22.54
C CYS A 196 -27.19 -25.42 -23.99
N GLY A 197 -26.33 -26.29 -24.53
CA GLY A 197 -26.45 -26.85 -25.88
C GLY A 197 -26.08 -25.91 -27.04
N HIS A 198 -25.66 -24.67 -26.77
CA HIS A 198 -25.14 -23.76 -27.79
C HIS A 198 -23.73 -24.20 -28.25
N LEU A 199 -23.60 -24.60 -29.52
CA LEU A 199 -22.32 -24.99 -30.13
C LEU A 199 -21.64 -23.82 -30.85
N PHE A 200 -20.34 -23.68 -30.64
CA PHE A 200 -19.45 -22.76 -31.37
C PHE A 200 -18.15 -23.51 -31.72
N CYS A 201 -17.37 -23.02 -32.69
CA CYS A 201 -16.06 -23.63 -32.96
C CYS A 201 -15.04 -23.29 -31.88
N THR A 202 -14.02 -24.14 -31.70
CA THR A 202 -12.97 -23.96 -30.68
C THR A 202 -12.24 -22.63 -30.86
N GLY A 203 -11.84 -22.23 -32.07
CA GLY A 203 -11.16 -20.95 -32.31
C GLY A 203 -11.98 -19.72 -31.89
N CYS A 204 -13.31 -19.76 -32.02
CA CYS A 204 -14.18 -18.70 -31.49
C CYS A 204 -14.22 -18.70 -29.95
N TRP A 205 -14.25 -19.89 -29.32
CA TRP A 205 -14.12 -20.00 -27.87
C TRP A 205 -12.76 -19.47 -27.38
N THR A 206 -11.65 -19.83 -28.02
CA THR A 206 -10.30 -19.37 -27.66
C THR A 206 -10.18 -17.85 -27.77
N ALA A 207 -10.60 -17.26 -28.89
CA ALA A 207 -10.57 -15.81 -29.08
C ALA A 207 -11.45 -15.06 -28.06
N TYR A 208 -12.66 -15.57 -27.79
CA TYR A 208 -13.58 -14.98 -26.81
C TYR A 208 -13.05 -15.07 -25.38
N VAL A 209 -12.58 -16.23 -24.95
CA VAL A 209 -11.96 -16.44 -23.62
C VAL A 209 -10.73 -15.55 -23.48
N SER A 210 -9.86 -15.51 -24.49
CA SER A 210 -8.62 -14.73 -24.46
C SER A 210 -8.90 -13.23 -24.31
N SER A 211 -9.85 -12.67 -25.08
CA SER A 211 -10.24 -11.27 -24.93
C SER A 211 -10.91 -10.99 -23.57
N LYS A 212 -11.80 -11.86 -23.08
CA LYS A 212 -12.43 -11.71 -21.76
C LYS A 212 -11.43 -11.73 -20.60
N VAL A 213 -10.40 -12.57 -20.68
CA VAL A 213 -9.38 -12.72 -19.63
C VAL A 213 -8.28 -11.64 -19.71
N ARG A 214 -7.92 -11.19 -20.92
CA ARG A 214 -6.80 -10.26 -21.14
C ARG A 214 -7.22 -8.80 -21.22
N ASP A 215 -8.29 -8.50 -21.95
CA ASP A 215 -8.72 -7.13 -22.25
C ASP A 215 -9.72 -6.62 -21.20
N GLU A 216 -10.73 -7.43 -20.88
CA GLU A 216 -11.77 -7.08 -19.88
C GLU A 216 -11.41 -7.51 -18.44
N ALA A 217 -10.44 -8.41 -18.27
CA ALA A 217 -10.04 -9.00 -17.00
C ALA A 217 -11.18 -9.69 -16.21
N GLU A 218 -12.17 -10.26 -16.91
CA GLU A 218 -13.27 -11.00 -16.30
C GLU A 218 -12.87 -12.42 -15.88
N HIS A 219 -13.20 -12.80 -14.65
CA HIS A 219 -12.99 -14.16 -14.10
C HIS A 219 -14.23 -15.08 -14.21
N CYS A 220 -15.26 -14.64 -14.95
CA CYS A 220 -16.60 -15.24 -14.99
C CYS A 220 -17.12 -15.31 -16.44
N VAL A 221 -16.45 -16.10 -17.27
CA VAL A 221 -16.78 -16.25 -18.70
C VAL A 221 -18.15 -16.91 -18.86
N ARG A 222 -19.05 -16.26 -19.60
CA ARG A 222 -20.41 -16.76 -19.89
C ARG A 222 -20.49 -17.38 -21.29
N CYS A 223 -21.60 -18.04 -21.58
CA CYS A 223 -21.90 -18.50 -22.93
C CYS A 223 -22.00 -17.33 -23.93
N MET A 224 -21.47 -17.49 -25.14
CA MET A 224 -21.54 -16.49 -26.23
C MET A 224 -22.94 -16.31 -26.84
N ALA A 225 -23.93 -17.13 -26.46
CA ALA A 225 -25.30 -17.01 -26.97
C ALA A 225 -26.07 -15.86 -26.29
N GLU A 226 -26.78 -15.06 -27.08
CA GLU A 226 -27.59 -13.94 -26.58
C GLU A 226 -28.63 -14.42 -25.55
N GLY A 227 -28.70 -13.72 -24.41
CA GLY A 227 -29.60 -14.08 -23.29
C GLY A 227 -29.17 -15.28 -22.45
N CYS A 228 -28.08 -15.99 -22.79
CA CYS A 228 -27.62 -17.15 -22.02
C CYS A 228 -26.80 -16.72 -20.79
N ALA A 229 -27.32 -17.00 -19.59
CA ALA A 229 -26.66 -16.67 -18.32
C ALA A 229 -25.67 -17.75 -17.81
N LEU A 230 -25.50 -18.86 -18.53
CA LEU A 230 -24.67 -19.99 -18.09
C LEU A 230 -23.17 -19.62 -18.08
N VAL A 231 -22.49 -19.95 -16.99
CA VAL A 231 -21.06 -19.69 -16.74
C VAL A 231 -20.24 -20.93 -17.07
N ALA A 232 -19.21 -20.75 -17.89
CA ALA A 232 -18.31 -21.83 -18.31
C ALA A 232 -17.57 -22.45 -17.11
N PRO A 233 -17.53 -23.79 -16.97
CA PRO A 233 -16.69 -24.45 -15.98
C PRO A 233 -15.20 -24.18 -16.20
N ASP A 234 -14.40 -24.15 -15.14
CA ASP A 234 -12.97 -23.81 -15.24
C ASP A 234 -12.18 -24.86 -16.05
N HIS A 235 -12.57 -26.14 -15.97
CA HIS A 235 -12.00 -27.21 -16.79
C HIS A 235 -12.31 -27.05 -18.30
N PHE A 236 -13.45 -26.44 -18.64
CA PHE A 236 -13.82 -26.15 -20.03
C PHE A 236 -12.93 -25.04 -20.57
N ILE A 237 -12.75 -23.97 -19.79
CA ILE A 237 -11.83 -22.85 -20.08
C ILE A 237 -10.40 -23.38 -20.27
N GLN A 238 -9.93 -24.27 -19.39
CA GLN A 238 -8.63 -24.92 -19.53
C GLN A 238 -8.53 -25.73 -20.84
N SER A 239 -9.54 -26.55 -21.17
CA SER A 239 -9.53 -27.38 -22.37
C SER A 239 -9.57 -26.59 -23.69
N VAL A 240 -10.12 -25.38 -23.67
CA VAL A 240 -10.13 -24.44 -24.82
C VAL A 240 -8.75 -23.80 -25.01
N LEU A 241 -8.05 -23.42 -23.93
CA LEU A 241 -6.78 -22.68 -24.00
C LEU A 241 -5.56 -23.58 -24.22
N ALA A 242 -5.60 -24.85 -23.81
CA ALA A 242 -4.48 -25.80 -23.76
C ALA A 242 -3.81 -26.15 -25.12
N GLY A 243 -4.27 -25.59 -26.24
CA GLY A 243 -3.66 -25.76 -27.57
C GLY A 243 -2.83 -24.57 -28.07
N GLU A 244 -3.13 -23.35 -27.61
CA GLU A 244 -2.63 -22.12 -28.26
C GLU A 244 -2.15 -21.03 -27.29
N ASP A 245 -2.74 -20.91 -26.09
CA ASP A 245 -2.72 -19.65 -25.33
C ASP A 245 -2.50 -19.87 -23.81
N GLU A 246 -1.58 -20.76 -23.45
CA GLU A 246 -1.16 -21.09 -22.06
C GLU A 246 -1.00 -19.89 -21.10
N PRO A 247 -0.34 -18.76 -21.45
CA PRO A 247 -0.26 -17.61 -20.54
C PRO A 247 -1.62 -16.97 -20.19
N THR A 248 -2.63 -17.14 -21.05
CA THR A 248 -4.01 -16.71 -20.76
C THR A 248 -4.65 -17.59 -19.68
N TRP A 249 -4.34 -18.89 -19.63
CA TRP A 249 -4.80 -19.76 -18.55
C TRP A 249 -4.18 -19.35 -17.21
N ALA A 250 -2.86 -19.11 -17.17
CA ALA A 250 -2.18 -18.60 -15.98
C ALA A 250 -2.76 -17.25 -15.49
N ARG A 251 -3.09 -16.35 -16.43
CA ARG A 251 -3.79 -15.09 -16.14
C ARG A 251 -5.21 -15.30 -15.60
N PHE A 252 -5.95 -16.29 -16.09
CA PHE A 252 -7.28 -16.63 -15.57
C PHE A 252 -7.19 -17.15 -14.12
N GLN A 253 -6.23 -18.02 -13.81
CA GLN A 253 -5.96 -18.44 -12.42
C GLN A 253 -5.63 -17.25 -11.50
N GLU A 254 -4.78 -16.33 -11.96
CA GLU A 254 -4.45 -15.10 -11.24
C GLU A 254 -5.70 -14.24 -10.96
N LEU A 255 -6.61 -14.11 -11.91
CA LEU A 255 -7.87 -13.36 -11.74
C LEU A 255 -8.84 -14.03 -10.76
N LEU A 256 -8.91 -15.37 -10.74
CA LEU A 256 -9.70 -16.13 -9.76
C LEU A 256 -9.17 -15.91 -8.34
N ALA A 257 -7.85 -15.95 -8.16
CA ALA A 257 -7.20 -15.73 -6.87
C ALA A 257 -7.31 -14.26 -6.42
N ARG A 258 -7.17 -13.29 -7.34
CA ARG A 258 -7.47 -11.86 -7.11
C ARG A 258 -8.90 -11.64 -6.61
N HIS A 259 -9.89 -12.34 -7.17
CA HIS A 259 -11.28 -12.28 -6.70
C HIS A 259 -11.46 -12.89 -5.30
N PHE A 260 -10.86 -14.04 -5.01
CA PHE A 260 -10.90 -14.63 -3.67
C PHE A 260 -10.32 -13.69 -2.61
N VAL A 261 -9.13 -13.13 -2.87
CA VAL A 261 -8.47 -12.20 -1.95
C VAL A 261 -9.27 -10.90 -1.78
N SER A 262 -9.85 -10.33 -2.85
CA SER A 262 -10.68 -9.13 -2.73
C SER A 262 -11.98 -9.34 -1.93
N CYS A 263 -12.41 -10.60 -1.76
CA CYS A 263 -13.56 -10.96 -0.92
C CYS A 263 -13.20 -11.21 0.56
N ASN A 264 -11.91 -11.37 0.91
CA ASN A 264 -11.47 -11.74 2.25
C ASN A 264 -10.70 -10.58 2.93
N PRO A 265 -11.25 -9.91 3.95
CA PRO A 265 -10.61 -8.73 4.57
C PRO A 265 -9.30 -9.04 5.30
N ASN A 266 -9.00 -10.32 5.56
CA ASN A 266 -7.73 -10.75 6.14
C ASN A 266 -6.61 -10.87 5.10
N LEU A 267 -6.91 -10.87 3.79
CA LEU A 267 -5.96 -11.07 2.71
C LEU A 267 -5.82 -9.81 1.85
N LYS A 268 -4.62 -9.54 1.32
CA LYS A 268 -4.39 -8.47 0.34
C LYS A 268 -3.24 -8.80 -0.62
N TYR A 269 -3.47 -8.59 -1.92
CA TYR A 269 -2.41 -8.71 -2.93
C TYR A 269 -1.32 -7.66 -2.76
N CYS A 270 -0.08 -8.02 -3.13
CA CYS A 270 0.97 -7.04 -3.32
C CYS A 270 0.56 -6.06 -4.45
N PRO A 271 0.70 -4.73 -4.26
CA PRO A 271 0.38 -3.76 -5.31
C PRO A 271 1.45 -3.68 -6.40
N HIS A 272 2.62 -4.29 -6.21
CA HIS A 272 3.74 -4.19 -7.16
C HIS A 272 3.39 -4.88 -8.49
N PRO A 273 3.60 -4.24 -9.66
CA PRO A 273 3.25 -4.80 -10.96
C PRO A 273 3.80 -6.21 -11.19
N GLY A 274 2.91 -7.13 -11.57
CA GLY A 274 3.23 -8.54 -11.82
C GLY A 274 3.52 -9.40 -10.59
N CYS A 275 3.55 -8.84 -9.38
CA CYS A 275 3.80 -9.63 -8.16
C CYS A 275 2.52 -10.38 -7.75
N THR A 276 2.55 -11.71 -7.78
CA THR A 276 1.39 -12.57 -7.46
C THR A 276 1.31 -13.00 -5.99
N ASN A 277 2.23 -12.52 -5.14
CA ASN A 277 2.18 -12.77 -3.70
C ASN A 277 1.04 -11.99 -3.03
N THR A 278 0.45 -12.63 -2.02
CA THR A 278 -0.59 -12.10 -1.14
C THR A 278 -0.06 -12.04 0.29
N VAL A 279 -0.50 -11.08 1.08
CA VAL A 279 -0.25 -11.05 2.52
C VAL A 279 -1.53 -11.36 3.28
N SER A 280 -1.43 -12.22 4.30
CA SER A 280 -2.46 -12.42 5.33
C SER A 280 -2.13 -11.56 6.54
N CYS A 281 -3.06 -10.71 6.99
CA CYS A 281 -2.89 -9.87 8.17
C CYS A 281 -4.23 -9.65 8.92
N PRO A 282 -4.71 -10.64 9.71
CA PRO A 282 -6.00 -10.54 10.39
C PRO A 282 -6.12 -9.36 11.36
N ALA A 283 -5.02 -8.95 12.00
CA ALA A 283 -4.99 -7.81 12.91
C ALA A 283 -5.35 -6.47 12.20
N ALA A 284 -5.13 -6.37 10.88
CA ALA A 284 -5.41 -5.18 10.07
C ALA A 284 -6.76 -5.25 9.31
N ALA A 285 -7.53 -6.33 9.47
CA ALA A 285 -8.78 -6.56 8.72
C ALA A 285 -9.94 -5.64 9.14
N SER A 286 -9.91 -5.11 10.37
CA SER A 286 -10.92 -4.14 10.85
C SER A 286 -10.46 -2.70 10.60
N LYS A 287 -11.38 -1.84 10.13
CA LYS A 287 -11.19 -0.39 10.13
C LYS A 287 -10.79 0.17 11.49
N SER A 288 -11.32 -0.39 12.59
CA SER A 288 -11.03 0.07 13.95
C SER A 288 -9.60 -0.21 14.39
N SER A 289 -8.90 -1.15 13.75
CA SER A 289 -7.47 -1.38 14.00
C SER A 289 -6.61 -0.27 13.39
N LEU A 290 -7.07 0.37 12.31
CA LEU A 290 -6.26 1.32 11.52
C LEU A 290 -6.10 2.71 12.19
N THR A 291 -6.70 2.89 13.37
CA THR A 291 -6.49 4.04 14.25
C THR A 291 -5.42 3.76 15.32
N THR A 292 -5.19 2.49 15.68
CA THR A 292 -4.19 2.08 16.69
C THR A 292 -2.91 1.52 16.09
N VAL A 293 -2.97 0.89 14.91
CA VAL A 293 -1.80 0.33 14.21
C VAL A 293 -1.69 0.80 12.76
N VAL A 294 -0.44 0.93 12.30
CA VAL A 294 -0.11 1.21 10.89
C VAL A 294 0.48 -0.06 10.27
N PRO A 295 -0.33 -0.85 9.54
CA PRO A 295 0.04 -2.21 9.16
C PRO A 295 0.91 -2.24 7.89
N THR A 296 2.14 -1.75 7.97
CA THR A 296 3.13 -1.93 6.89
C THR A 296 3.65 -3.38 6.92
N VAL A 297 3.54 -4.06 5.78
CA VAL A 297 3.87 -5.48 5.60
C VAL A 297 4.82 -5.69 4.41
N SER A 298 5.66 -6.72 4.46
CA SER A 298 6.41 -7.23 3.29
C SER A 298 5.60 -8.32 2.59
N CYS A 299 5.63 -8.37 1.25
CA CYS A 299 5.09 -9.50 0.50
C CYS A 299 6.04 -10.72 0.41
N GLY A 300 7.26 -10.63 0.96
CA GLY A 300 8.30 -11.67 0.88
C GLY A 300 8.92 -11.87 -0.52
N ALA A 301 8.37 -11.27 -1.57
CA ALA A 301 8.99 -11.26 -2.90
C ALA A 301 10.12 -10.22 -2.98
N ARG A 302 11.14 -10.53 -3.77
CA ARG A 302 12.28 -9.66 -4.09
C ARG A 302 12.42 -9.53 -5.60
N GLY A 303 12.60 -8.30 -6.07
CA GLY A 303 12.83 -8.02 -7.48
C GLY A 303 11.55 -7.89 -8.33
N ILE A 304 11.70 -7.22 -9.47
CA ILE A 304 10.61 -6.90 -10.40
C ILE A 304 10.37 -8.07 -11.36
N PRO A 305 9.13 -8.56 -11.52
CA PRO A 305 8.79 -9.57 -12.52
C PRO A 305 9.20 -9.14 -13.94
N GLY A 306 9.94 -10.01 -14.63
CA GLY A 306 10.48 -9.73 -15.97
C GLY A 306 11.86 -9.07 -16.00
N ALA A 307 12.46 -8.73 -14.84
CA ALA A 307 13.90 -8.51 -14.77
C ALA A 307 14.65 -9.84 -15.03
N PRO A 308 15.74 -9.87 -15.80
CA PRO A 308 16.50 -11.10 -16.02
C PRO A 308 17.21 -11.54 -14.74
N GLU A 309 17.18 -12.83 -14.43
CA GLU A 309 17.77 -13.43 -13.22
C GLU A 309 19.28 -13.12 -13.04
N ALA A 310 19.95 -12.73 -14.12
CA ALA A 310 21.36 -12.32 -14.13
C ALA A 310 21.60 -10.84 -13.75
N SER A 311 20.58 -10.02 -13.45
CA SER A 311 20.78 -8.61 -13.05
C SER A 311 21.16 -8.48 -11.57
N THR A 312 22.45 -8.51 -11.27
CA THR A 312 23.05 -8.36 -9.93
C THR A 312 22.99 -6.93 -9.37
N SER A 313 21.90 -6.19 -9.61
CA SER A 313 21.71 -4.82 -9.14
C SER A 313 21.06 -4.79 -7.76
N ALA A 314 21.46 -3.84 -6.89
CA ALA A 314 20.75 -3.54 -5.63
C ALA A 314 19.21 -3.49 -5.75
N VAL A 315 18.68 -3.03 -6.88
CA VAL A 315 17.23 -2.90 -7.12
C VAL A 315 16.52 -4.26 -7.16
N ALA A 316 17.19 -5.33 -7.61
CA ALA A 316 16.63 -6.67 -7.66
C ALA A 316 16.50 -7.35 -6.28
N ALA A 317 17.16 -6.81 -5.25
CA ALA A 317 17.18 -7.39 -3.91
C ALA A 317 16.14 -6.79 -2.94
N LYS A 318 15.49 -5.68 -3.29
CA LYS A 318 14.58 -4.96 -2.38
C LYS A 318 13.23 -5.67 -2.28
N GLU A 319 12.76 -5.90 -1.06
CA GLU A 319 11.43 -6.44 -0.79
C GLU A 319 10.33 -5.39 -0.99
N HIS A 320 9.16 -5.80 -1.47
CA HIS A 320 8.03 -4.87 -1.64
C HIS A 320 7.27 -4.69 -0.32
N TYR A 321 7.48 -3.53 0.31
CA TYR A 321 6.75 -3.06 1.48
C TYR A 321 5.59 -2.15 1.11
N PHE A 322 4.42 -2.39 1.69
CA PHE A 322 3.20 -1.60 1.46
C PHE A 322 2.31 -1.62 2.70
N CYS A 323 1.37 -0.68 2.82
CA CYS A 323 0.38 -0.72 3.89
C CYS A 323 -0.74 -1.71 3.57
N PHE A 324 -1.10 -2.58 4.52
CA PHE A 324 -2.27 -3.45 4.38
C PHE A 324 -3.59 -2.65 4.40
N GLY A 325 -3.76 -1.73 5.36
CA GLY A 325 -5.01 -1.03 5.64
C GLY A 325 -5.43 0.07 4.65
N CYS A 326 -4.56 0.49 3.73
CA CYS A 326 -4.84 1.61 2.82
C CYS A 326 -4.22 1.41 1.41
N PRO A 327 -4.58 2.22 0.40
CA PRO A 327 -4.03 2.12 -0.95
C PRO A 327 -2.72 2.91 -1.12
N ILE A 328 -1.79 2.77 -0.17
CA ILE A 328 -0.47 3.41 -0.23
C ILE A 328 0.60 2.33 -0.39
N ASP A 329 1.23 2.33 -1.57
CA ASP A 329 2.17 1.29 -2.03
C ASP A 329 3.60 1.52 -1.50
N SER A 330 3.70 2.00 -0.25
CA SER A 330 4.96 2.23 0.46
C SER A 330 4.71 2.22 1.98
N ASP A 331 5.78 2.10 2.78
CA ASP A 331 5.66 2.36 4.22
C ASP A 331 5.20 3.80 4.46
N HIS A 332 4.20 3.97 5.33
CA HIS A 332 3.75 5.27 5.79
C HIS A 332 3.77 5.45 7.31
N ARG A 333 4.51 4.62 8.03
CA ARG A 333 4.80 4.87 9.44
C ARG A 333 5.60 6.17 9.62
N PRO A 334 5.36 6.93 10.70
CA PRO A 334 4.47 6.60 11.81
C PRO A 334 3.01 7.05 11.64
N VAL A 335 2.63 7.69 10.52
CA VAL A 335 1.30 8.32 10.39
C VAL A 335 0.19 7.30 10.11
N VAL A 336 -0.98 7.46 10.76
CA VAL A 336 -2.17 6.60 10.54
C VAL A 336 -2.78 6.76 9.15
N CYS A 337 -3.45 5.70 8.68
CA CYS A 337 -3.95 5.56 7.30
C CYS A 337 -4.89 6.70 6.87
N SER A 338 -5.76 7.17 7.77
CA SER A 338 -6.69 8.28 7.53
C SER A 338 -5.93 9.60 7.28
N VAL A 339 -5.00 9.95 8.16
CA VAL A 339 -4.16 11.17 8.04
C VAL A 339 -3.22 11.09 6.83
N ALA A 340 -2.65 9.92 6.53
CA ALA A 340 -1.85 9.69 5.32
C ALA A 340 -2.65 9.98 4.03
N LYS A 341 -3.90 9.49 3.97
CA LYS A 341 -4.85 9.71 2.88
C LYS A 341 -5.29 11.17 2.77
N MET A 342 -5.51 11.85 3.89
CA MET A 342 -5.81 13.30 3.94
C MET A 342 -4.63 14.13 3.41
N TRP A 343 -3.40 13.79 3.80
CA TRP A 343 -2.20 14.45 3.30
C TRP A 343 -2.02 14.25 1.79
N LEU A 344 -2.11 13.03 1.29
CA LEU A 344 -1.99 12.76 -0.16
C LEU A 344 -3.09 13.46 -0.96
N LYS A 345 -4.32 13.51 -0.46
CA LYS A 345 -5.39 14.28 -1.09
C LYS A 345 -5.03 15.77 -1.14
N LYS A 346 -4.60 16.36 -0.01
CA LYS A 346 -4.19 17.78 0.04
C LYS A 346 -3.04 18.09 -0.92
N CYS A 347 -2.07 17.20 -1.05
CA CYS A 347 -0.98 17.30 -2.02
C CYS A 347 -1.43 17.28 -3.49
N ALA A 348 -2.58 16.65 -3.80
CA ALA A 348 -3.20 16.71 -5.13
C ALA A 348 -4.01 18.00 -5.31
N ASP A 349 -4.87 18.35 -4.33
CA ASP A 349 -5.75 19.51 -4.36
C ASP A 349 -4.96 20.85 -4.45
N ASP A 350 -3.86 21.00 -3.69
CA ASP A 350 -3.01 22.21 -3.70
C ASP A 350 -1.84 22.16 -4.72
N SER A 351 -1.82 21.16 -5.61
CA SER A 351 -0.65 20.83 -6.44
C SER A 351 -0.15 21.97 -7.34
N GLU A 352 -1.06 22.80 -7.88
CA GLU A 352 -0.69 23.96 -8.71
C GLU A 352 0.14 25.00 -7.93
N THR A 353 -0.19 25.24 -6.66
CA THR A 353 0.55 26.18 -5.81
C THR A 353 1.88 25.58 -5.32
N ALA A 354 1.93 24.27 -5.11
CA ALA A 354 3.17 23.58 -4.75
C ALA A 354 4.19 23.51 -5.90
N ASN A 355 3.72 23.29 -7.14
CA ASN A 355 4.58 23.14 -8.31
C ASN A 355 5.35 24.43 -8.67
N TRP A 356 4.82 25.62 -8.37
CA TRP A 356 5.52 26.90 -8.63
C TRP A 356 6.83 27.05 -7.85
N ILE A 357 6.99 26.34 -6.73
CA ILE A 357 8.19 26.39 -5.86
C ILE A 357 9.17 25.24 -6.16
N LYS A 358 8.76 24.22 -6.93
CA LYS A 358 9.47 22.93 -7.03
C LYS A 358 10.60 22.92 -8.07
N SER A 359 11.45 23.94 -8.07
CA SER A 359 12.71 23.92 -8.82
C SER A 359 13.72 22.98 -8.14
N ASN A 360 14.35 22.09 -8.91
CA ASN A 360 15.47 21.26 -8.44
C ASN A 360 16.77 22.08 -8.24
N THR A 361 16.71 23.39 -8.53
CA THR A 361 17.76 24.37 -8.43
C THR A 361 17.37 25.47 -7.45
N LYS A 362 18.32 25.96 -6.66
CA LYS A 362 18.18 27.08 -5.72
C LYS A 362 19.42 27.97 -5.78
N GLU A 363 19.32 29.18 -5.26
CA GLU A 363 20.46 30.10 -5.17
C GLU A 363 21.15 30.01 -3.79
N CYS A 364 22.48 30.12 -3.76
CA CYS A 364 23.22 30.15 -2.50
C CYS A 364 22.87 31.41 -1.68
N PRO A 365 22.48 31.29 -0.39
CA PRO A 365 22.00 32.42 0.40
C PRO A 365 23.05 33.52 0.63
N LYS A 366 24.34 33.21 0.47
CA LYS A 366 25.46 34.16 0.65
C LYS A 366 25.97 34.82 -0.63
N CYS A 367 25.79 34.20 -1.81
CA CYS A 367 26.39 34.69 -3.06
C CYS A 367 25.54 34.50 -4.33
N GLN A 368 24.27 34.11 -4.19
CA GLN A 368 23.29 33.97 -5.27
C GLN A 368 23.72 33.04 -6.43
N SER A 369 24.75 32.21 -6.23
CA SER A 369 25.12 31.20 -7.22
C SER A 369 24.06 30.10 -7.28
N THR A 370 23.54 29.81 -8.46
CA THR A 370 22.68 28.64 -8.71
C THR A 370 23.40 27.35 -8.30
N ILE A 371 22.69 26.50 -7.57
CA ILE A 371 23.10 25.18 -7.07
C ILE A 371 21.96 24.21 -7.37
N GLU A 372 22.30 22.99 -7.78
CA GLU A 372 21.35 21.91 -8.08
C GLU A 372 21.52 20.80 -7.03
N LYS A 373 20.43 20.13 -6.60
CA LYS A 373 20.55 19.02 -5.63
C LYS A 373 21.12 17.78 -6.31
N ASN A 374 22.35 17.38 -5.94
CA ASN A 374 23.10 16.30 -6.57
C ASN A 374 23.35 15.06 -5.65
N GLY A 375 22.64 14.98 -4.53
CA GLY A 375 22.85 13.98 -3.48
C GLY A 375 21.62 13.82 -2.58
N GLY A 376 21.67 12.85 -1.67
CA GLY A 376 20.58 12.58 -0.73
C GLY A 376 20.58 13.53 0.47
N CYS A 377 21.78 14.02 0.84
CA CYS A 377 21.99 14.90 1.99
C CYS A 377 21.31 16.27 1.85
N ASN A 378 20.96 16.89 2.99
CA ASN A 378 20.43 18.25 3.08
C ASN A 378 21.51 19.29 3.46
N HIS A 379 22.67 18.87 3.96
CA HIS A 379 23.85 19.73 4.11
C HIS A 379 24.44 20.08 2.73
N MET A 380 24.63 21.36 2.42
CA MET A 380 25.25 21.77 1.16
C MET A 380 26.31 22.86 1.32
N THR A 381 27.53 22.56 0.84
CA THR A 381 28.66 23.50 0.73
C THR A 381 28.64 24.20 -0.64
N CYS A 382 28.55 25.54 -0.66
CA CYS A 382 28.58 26.30 -1.92
C CYS A 382 29.94 26.19 -2.64
N LYS A 383 29.94 25.70 -3.88
CA LYS A 383 31.17 25.56 -4.70
C LYS A 383 31.90 26.89 -4.96
N LYS A 384 31.20 28.04 -5.02
CA LYS A 384 31.81 29.37 -5.26
C LYS A 384 32.33 30.06 -3.99
N CYS A 385 31.55 30.08 -2.90
CA CYS A 385 31.87 30.88 -1.70
C CYS A 385 32.15 30.06 -0.43
N LYS A 386 32.14 28.72 -0.53
CA LYS A 386 32.41 27.76 0.56
C LYS A 386 31.54 27.91 1.80
N HIS A 387 30.39 28.58 1.69
CA HIS A 387 29.40 28.66 2.76
C HIS A 387 28.54 27.40 2.81
N GLU A 388 28.33 26.91 4.02
CA GLU A 388 27.57 25.71 4.35
C GLU A 388 26.19 26.08 4.89
N PHE A 389 25.16 25.53 4.26
CA PHE A 389 23.77 25.86 4.52
C PHE A 389 22.88 24.63 4.35
N CYS A 390 21.70 24.66 4.97
CA CYS A 390 20.70 23.62 4.81
C CYS A 390 19.85 23.86 3.56
N TRP A 391 19.74 22.86 2.68
CA TRP A 391 18.95 22.92 1.45
C TRP A 391 17.44 23.16 1.71
N VAL A 392 16.93 22.78 2.89
CA VAL A 392 15.51 22.92 3.24
C VAL A 392 15.16 24.38 3.56
N CYS A 393 15.77 24.95 4.60
CA CYS A 393 15.43 26.28 5.14
C CYS A 393 16.27 27.43 4.57
N MET A 394 17.37 27.13 3.86
CA MET A 394 18.39 28.10 3.40
C MET A 394 19.17 28.82 4.53
N GLY A 395 18.99 28.39 5.79
CA GLY A 395 19.76 28.85 6.94
C GLY A 395 21.15 28.22 7.04
N PRO A 396 22.06 28.79 7.86
CA PRO A 396 23.43 28.30 8.01
C PRO A 396 23.46 26.90 8.65
N TRP A 397 24.40 26.05 8.20
CA TRP A 397 24.51 24.69 8.74
C TRP A 397 24.99 24.67 10.19
N SER A 398 25.83 25.63 10.60
CA SER A 398 26.41 25.74 11.95
C SER A 398 25.40 25.96 13.09
N GLU A 399 24.14 26.28 12.79
CA GLU A 399 23.07 26.41 13.79
C GLU A 399 22.27 25.10 13.95
N HIS A 400 22.32 24.20 12.95
CA HIS A 400 21.67 22.88 13.01
C HIS A 400 22.37 21.99 14.05
N GLY A 401 21.60 21.13 14.71
CA GLY A 401 22.07 20.34 15.86
C GLY A 401 22.16 21.09 17.19
N THR A 402 21.94 22.42 17.22
CA THR A 402 21.84 23.17 18.48
C THR A 402 20.43 23.08 19.08
N SER A 403 20.33 23.08 20.41
CA SER A 403 19.05 22.97 21.13
C SER A 403 18.07 24.13 20.84
N TRP A 404 18.60 25.33 20.57
CA TRP A 404 17.79 26.54 20.36
C TRP A 404 17.31 26.74 18.91
N TYR A 405 17.86 26.01 17.93
CA TYR A 405 17.51 26.16 16.51
C TYR A 405 16.73 24.94 15.98
N SER A 406 15.44 25.12 15.71
CA SER A 406 14.55 24.03 15.28
C SER A 406 14.08 24.18 13.82
N CYS A 407 14.89 23.68 12.88
CA CYS A 407 14.61 23.73 11.44
C CYS A 407 13.31 23.01 11.02
N ASN A 408 12.86 22.01 11.78
CA ASN A 408 11.68 21.20 11.48
C ASN A 408 10.35 21.84 11.91
N ARG A 409 10.32 22.57 13.04
CA ARG A 409 9.12 23.17 13.63
C ARG A 409 8.59 24.35 12.79
N TYR A 410 7.28 24.60 12.86
CA TYR A 410 6.66 25.78 12.24
C TYR A 410 6.20 26.79 13.29
N GLU A 411 6.89 27.92 13.36
CA GLU A 411 6.50 29.06 14.19
C GLU A 411 5.38 29.87 13.53
N GLU A 412 4.25 30.03 14.22
CA GLU A 412 3.20 30.96 13.78
C GLU A 412 3.48 32.35 14.35
N LYS A 413 3.49 33.36 13.46
CA LYS A 413 3.71 34.77 13.81
C LYS A 413 2.62 35.27 14.76
N SER A 414 2.95 35.40 16.05
CA SER A 414 2.07 35.91 17.10
C SER A 414 1.98 37.44 17.07
N GLY A 415 1.06 37.99 16.27
CA GLY A 415 0.94 39.44 16.08
C GLY A 415 -0.45 39.93 15.66
N SER A 416 -0.57 41.25 15.50
CA SER A 416 -1.77 41.97 15.05
C SER A 416 -2.37 41.44 13.75
N ASP A 417 -1.51 40.89 12.91
CA ASP A 417 -1.78 40.62 11.49
C ASP A 417 -2.72 39.43 11.30
N ALA A 418 -2.84 38.55 12.30
CA ALA A 418 -3.72 37.38 12.33
C ALA A 418 -5.23 37.71 12.35
N ARG A 419 -5.61 38.99 12.33
CA ARG A 419 -7.01 39.45 12.40
C ARG A 419 -7.76 39.42 11.08
N ASP A 420 -7.07 39.53 9.94
CA ASP A 420 -7.69 39.49 8.61
C ASP A 420 -7.88 38.05 8.09
N ALA A 421 -8.97 37.80 7.37
CA ALA A 421 -9.20 36.56 6.64
C ALA A 421 -8.13 36.32 5.55
N GLN A 422 -7.66 37.38 4.89
CA GLN A 422 -6.57 37.25 3.91
C GLN A 422 -5.26 36.82 4.58
N SER A 423 -4.93 37.38 5.75
CA SER A 423 -3.79 36.93 6.56
C SER A 423 -3.91 35.49 7.03
N LYS A 424 -5.11 35.04 7.46
CA LYS A 424 -5.33 33.65 7.86
C LYS A 424 -5.14 32.67 6.70
N SER A 425 -5.69 32.98 5.53
CA SER A 425 -5.47 32.20 4.30
C SER A 425 -3.97 32.11 3.95
N ARG A 426 -3.27 33.24 3.98
CA ARG A 426 -1.82 33.29 3.74
C ARG A 426 -1.04 32.47 4.78
N ALA A 427 -1.36 32.59 6.07
CA ALA A 427 -0.68 31.86 7.14
C ALA A 427 -0.91 30.34 7.03
N SER A 428 -2.11 29.90 6.64
CA SER A 428 -2.39 28.49 6.35
C SER A 428 -1.61 27.97 5.15
N LEU A 429 -1.39 28.81 4.12
CA LEU A 429 -0.53 28.46 2.99
C LEU A 429 0.96 28.43 3.36
N GLU A 430 1.48 29.43 4.09
CA GLU A 430 2.86 29.42 4.61
C GLU A 430 3.13 28.17 5.47
N ARG A 431 2.17 27.80 6.34
CA ARG A 431 2.19 26.55 7.14
C ARG A 431 2.19 25.31 6.25
N TYR A 432 1.31 25.22 5.25
CA TYR A 432 1.27 24.06 4.35
C TYR A 432 2.59 23.91 3.58
N LEU A 433 3.11 24.99 3.01
CA LEU A 433 4.36 24.98 2.25
C LEU A 433 5.57 24.59 3.12
N HIS A 434 5.60 24.96 4.41
CA HIS A 434 6.64 24.53 5.34
C HIS A 434 6.71 23.01 5.49
N TYR A 435 5.58 22.35 5.74
CA TYR A 435 5.51 20.89 5.88
C TYR A 435 5.60 20.17 4.52
N TYR A 436 5.00 20.72 3.45
CA TYR A 436 5.07 20.17 2.09
C TYR A 436 6.49 20.15 1.55
N ASN A 437 7.25 21.25 1.67
CA ASN A 437 8.61 21.32 1.14
C ASN A 437 9.54 20.30 1.82
N ARG A 438 9.30 20.00 3.11
CA ARG A 438 10.06 18.99 3.87
C ARG A 438 9.66 17.56 3.47
N TRP A 439 8.35 17.26 3.41
CA TRP A 439 7.83 16.01 2.87
C TRP A 439 8.37 15.73 1.45
N ALA A 440 8.26 16.71 0.55
CA ALA A 440 8.70 16.60 -0.84
C ALA A 440 10.23 16.49 -0.97
N ASN A 441 11.00 17.11 -0.07
CA ASN A 441 12.46 16.98 -0.05
C ASN A 441 12.90 15.56 0.34
N HIS A 442 12.27 14.93 1.33
CA HIS A 442 12.54 13.51 1.63
C HIS A 442 12.03 12.58 0.52
N GLU A 443 10.88 12.89 -0.11
CA GLU A 443 10.38 12.18 -1.30
C GLU A 443 11.37 12.25 -2.48
N GLN A 444 12.03 13.39 -2.68
CA GLN A 444 13.08 13.57 -3.70
C GLN A 444 14.38 12.85 -3.32
N SER A 445 14.86 12.96 -2.07
CA SER A 445 16.04 12.22 -1.61
C SER A 445 15.84 10.69 -1.71
N ALA A 446 14.63 10.18 -1.50
CA ALA A 446 14.29 8.76 -1.71
C ALA A 446 14.22 8.34 -3.20
N LYS A 447 14.16 9.28 -4.14
CA LYS A 447 14.32 9.00 -5.59
C LYS A 447 15.80 9.05 -6.00
N LEU A 448 16.60 9.88 -5.34
CA LEU A 448 18.05 9.93 -5.49
C LEU A 448 18.78 8.78 -4.78
N SER A 449 18.15 8.07 -3.85
CA SER A 449 18.80 6.95 -3.15
C SER A 449 19.21 5.81 -4.08
N LEU A 450 18.53 5.60 -5.22
CA LEU A 450 18.93 4.64 -6.26
C LEU A 450 20.35 4.90 -6.82
N ASP A 451 20.69 6.16 -7.04
CA ASP A 451 22.03 6.58 -7.46
C ASP A 451 23.04 6.48 -6.30
N LEU A 452 22.61 6.71 -5.06
CA LEU A 452 23.42 6.45 -3.87
C LEU A 452 23.72 4.94 -3.68
N TYR A 453 22.78 4.03 -3.97
CA TYR A 453 23.02 2.59 -3.98
C TYR A 453 24.07 2.22 -5.02
N ALA A 454 23.91 2.64 -6.28
CA ALA A 454 24.87 2.34 -7.35
C ALA A 454 26.29 2.89 -7.06
N LYS A 455 26.38 4.11 -6.52
CA LYS A 455 27.63 4.70 -6.03
C LYS A 455 28.22 3.89 -4.86
N THR A 456 27.38 3.36 -3.98
CA THR A 456 27.79 2.57 -2.82
C THR A 456 28.28 1.17 -3.19
N GLU A 457 27.62 0.49 -4.13
CA GLU A 457 28.09 -0.79 -4.67
C GLU A 457 29.48 -0.64 -5.28
N LYS A 458 29.70 0.40 -6.11
CA LYS A 458 31.06 0.71 -6.61
C LYS A 458 32.05 1.04 -5.47
N LYS A 459 31.67 1.88 -4.49
CA LYS A 459 32.52 2.18 -3.32
C LYS A 459 32.92 0.90 -2.56
N MET A 460 32.06 -0.13 -2.52
CA MET A 460 32.34 -1.43 -1.89
C MET A 460 33.28 -2.31 -2.75
N GLU A 461 33.22 -2.22 -4.08
CA GLU A 461 34.18 -2.86 -5.00
C GLU A 461 35.57 -2.22 -4.89
N ASP A 462 35.65 -0.89 -5.00
CA ASP A 462 36.90 -0.12 -4.86
C ASP A 462 37.57 -0.40 -3.48
N MET A 463 36.77 -0.56 -2.43
CA MET A 463 37.22 -0.92 -1.07
C MET A 463 37.80 -2.34 -0.99
N GLN A 464 37.15 -3.35 -1.57
CA GLN A 464 37.68 -4.73 -1.63
C GLN A 464 39.05 -4.78 -2.33
N ILE A 465 39.17 -4.10 -3.47
CA ILE A 465 40.40 -4.06 -4.29
C ILE A 465 41.54 -3.36 -3.53
N THR A 466 41.25 -2.24 -2.87
CA THR A 466 42.28 -1.35 -2.31
C THR A 466 42.72 -1.73 -0.89
N SER A 467 41.83 -2.34 -0.09
CA SER A 467 42.07 -2.56 1.34
C SER A 467 42.08 -4.02 1.78
N SER A 468 41.98 -4.98 0.85
CA SER A 468 41.94 -6.44 1.11
C SER A 468 40.78 -6.94 1.99
N LEU A 469 39.80 -6.08 2.31
CA LEU A 469 38.59 -6.44 3.04
C LEU A 469 37.74 -7.43 2.25
N THR A 470 37.16 -8.41 2.95
CA THR A 470 36.29 -9.42 2.33
C THR A 470 34.93 -8.84 1.93
N TRP A 471 34.23 -9.50 1.01
CA TRP A 471 32.88 -9.11 0.57
C TRP A 471 31.88 -8.94 1.74
N ILE A 472 32.03 -9.74 2.80
CA ILE A 472 31.19 -9.67 4.02
C ILE A 472 31.49 -8.37 4.78
N GLU A 473 32.77 -8.01 4.90
CA GLU A 473 33.20 -6.87 5.71
C GLU A 473 32.85 -5.51 5.12
N VAL A 474 32.62 -5.41 3.81
CA VAL A 474 32.20 -4.17 3.16
C VAL A 474 30.67 -3.95 3.20
N GLN A 475 29.87 -4.94 3.63
CA GLN A 475 28.41 -4.83 3.68
C GLN A 475 27.86 -3.74 4.62
N PHE A 476 28.69 -3.21 5.54
CA PHE A 476 28.28 -2.12 6.43
C PHE A 476 27.84 -0.87 5.64
N MET A 477 28.49 -0.58 4.50
CA MET A 477 28.14 0.54 3.63
C MET A 477 26.73 0.36 3.04
N LYS A 478 26.40 -0.85 2.57
CA LYS A 478 25.06 -1.18 2.07
C LYS A 478 24.00 -1.05 3.18
N LYS A 479 24.24 -1.66 4.35
CA LYS A 479 23.32 -1.56 5.51
C LYS A 479 23.06 -0.11 5.92
N ALA A 480 24.09 0.74 5.89
CA ALA A 480 23.98 2.15 6.22
C ALA A 480 23.10 2.93 5.22
N VAL A 481 23.21 2.66 3.90
CA VAL A 481 22.30 3.23 2.90
C VAL A 481 20.88 2.72 3.07
N GLU A 482 20.70 1.43 3.36
CA GLU A 482 19.37 0.82 3.59
C GLU A 482 18.64 1.43 4.79
N GLU A 483 19.32 1.61 5.93
CA GLU A 483 18.72 2.26 7.10
C GLU A 483 18.51 3.77 6.85
N ALA A 484 19.40 4.46 6.13
CA ALA A 484 19.20 5.87 5.77
C ALA A 484 17.98 6.07 4.85
N ASP A 485 17.76 5.20 3.85
CA ASP A 485 16.60 5.23 2.96
C ASP A 485 15.30 4.97 3.73
N LYS A 486 15.31 3.96 4.62
CA LYS A 486 14.22 3.64 5.55
C LYS A 486 13.89 4.82 6.47
N CYS A 487 14.89 5.45 7.10
CA CYS A 487 14.66 6.60 7.98
C CYS A 487 14.18 7.84 7.22
N ARG A 488 14.65 8.07 5.99
CA ARG A 488 14.11 9.14 5.12
C ARG A 488 12.64 8.89 4.75
N MET A 489 12.22 7.63 4.63
CA MET A 489 10.80 7.28 4.49
C MET A 489 10.00 7.62 5.76
N THR A 490 10.50 7.27 6.96
CA THR A 490 9.88 7.65 8.24
C THR A 490 9.76 9.18 8.35
N LEU A 491 10.85 9.92 8.12
CA LEU A 491 10.91 11.39 8.21
C LEU A 491 9.97 12.07 7.21
N LYS A 492 9.84 11.55 5.99
CA LYS A 492 8.83 12.02 5.03
C LYS A 492 7.44 12.05 5.68
N TRP A 493 7.07 10.99 6.40
CA TRP A 493 5.75 10.82 6.97
C TRP A 493 5.56 11.47 8.36
N THR A 494 6.61 11.68 9.15
CA THR A 494 6.50 12.50 10.37
C THR A 494 6.09 13.94 10.04
N TYR A 495 6.55 14.51 8.91
CA TYR A 495 6.11 15.83 8.45
C TYR A 495 4.62 15.88 8.06
N ALA A 496 4.07 14.80 7.49
CA ALA A 496 2.64 14.70 7.22
C ALA A 496 1.81 14.63 8.53
N MET A 497 2.30 13.88 9.53
CA MET A 497 1.69 13.80 10.85
C MET A 497 1.73 15.14 11.59
N ALA A 498 2.90 15.78 11.69
CA ALA A 498 3.10 17.05 12.38
C ALA A 498 2.27 18.20 11.78
N TYR A 499 1.94 18.16 10.48
CA TYR A 499 1.00 19.10 9.88
C TYR A 499 -0.42 18.96 10.46
N TYR A 500 -0.90 17.74 10.70
CA TYR A 500 -2.26 17.46 11.20
C TYR A 500 -2.37 17.33 12.73
N LEU A 501 -1.27 17.17 13.46
CA LEU A 501 -1.27 17.22 14.93
C LEU A 501 -1.73 18.60 15.45
N ALA A 502 -2.53 18.58 16.51
CA ALA A 502 -2.87 19.74 17.31
C ALA A 502 -1.66 20.28 18.08
N ARG A 503 -1.79 21.46 18.68
CA ARG A 503 -0.75 22.05 19.53
C ARG A 503 -0.87 21.56 20.98
N GLY A 504 0.27 21.32 21.60
CA GLY A 504 0.39 20.83 22.97
C GLY A 504 1.64 19.96 23.12
N ASN A 505 1.94 19.57 24.36
CA ASN A 505 3.18 18.90 24.78
C ASN A 505 3.54 17.68 23.90
N GLU A 506 2.56 16.83 23.58
CA GLU A 506 2.74 15.64 22.72
C GLU A 506 3.31 15.97 21.35
N LYS A 507 2.87 17.09 20.74
CA LYS A 507 3.40 17.53 19.45
C LYS A 507 4.83 18.08 19.60
N GLU A 508 5.13 18.77 20.69
CA GLU A 508 6.47 19.32 20.92
C GLU A 508 7.48 18.19 21.13
N LEU A 509 7.12 17.16 21.93
CA LEU A 509 7.91 15.94 22.09
C LEU A 509 8.10 15.18 20.77
N PHE A 510 7.04 15.07 19.95
CA PHE A 510 7.13 14.48 18.61
C PHE A 510 8.06 15.27 17.68
N GLU A 511 8.00 16.61 17.69
CA GLU A 511 8.90 17.46 16.89
C GLU A 511 10.34 17.49 17.45
N ASP A 512 10.58 17.21 18.74
CA ASP A 512 11.91 16.91 19.30
C ASP A 512 12.44 15.55 18.80
N ASN A 513 11.65 14.48 18.95
CA ASN A 513 12.01 13.14 18.46
C ASN A 513 12.27 13.12 16.94
N GLN A 514 11.51 13.92 16.17
CA GLN A 514 11.74 14.13 14.74
C GLN A 514 13.09 14.82 14.46
N ARG A 515 13.42 15.92 15.16
CA ARG A 515 14.69 16.66 14.96
C ARG A 515 15.89 15.75 15.22
N ASP A 516 15.85 14.99 16.32
CA ASP A 516 16.93 14.09 16.71
C ASP A 516 17.16 12.96 15.69
N LEU A 517 16.08 12.46 15.05
CA LEU A 517 16.18 11.52 13.93
C LEU A 517 16.70 12.19 12.65
N GLU A 518 16.23 13.39 12.31
CA GLU A 518 16.68 14.09 11.10
C GLU A 518 18.17 14.41 11.15
N GLN A 519 18.66 14.93 12.27
CA GLN A 519 20.10 15.18 12.45
C GLN A 519 20.91 13.89 12.31
N ALA A 520 20.49 12.79 12.94
CA ALA A 520 21.17 11.51 12.84
C ALA A 520 21.24 10.98 11.38
N VAL A 521 20.17 11.17 10.60
CA VAL A 521 20.06 10.72 9.20
C VAL A 521 20.91 11.56 8.25
N GLU A 522 20.98 12.87 8.44
CA GLU A 522 21.87 13.73 7.63
C GLU A 522 23.34 13.52 8.01
N ASP A 523 23.66 13.36 9.29
CA ASP A 523 24.99 12.96 9.79
C ASP A 523 25.49 11.64 9.15
N LEU A 524 24.63 10.63 9.04
CA LEU A 524 24.97 9.35 8.41
C LEU A 524 25.11 9.49 6.88
N ALA A 525 24.25 10.30 6.25
CA ALA A 525 24.33 10.56 4.81
C ALA A 525 25.61 11.33 4.43
N GLU A 526 26.09 12.23 5.26
CA GLU A 526 27.38 12.90 5.03
C GLU A 526 28.55 11.91 5.03
N LEU A 527 28.62 10.99 6.02
CA LEU A 527 29.63 9.92 6.02
C LEU A 527 29.54 9.01 4.79
N LEU A 528 28.33 8.78 4.26
CA LEU A 528 28.13 7.97 3.06
C LEU A 528 28.51 8.70 1.76
N GLU A 529 28.39 10.03 1.71
CA GLU A 529 28.80 10.84 0.56
C GLU A 529 30.33 11.09 0.53
N GLN A 530 31.03 11.13 1.69
CA GLN A 530 32.49 11.31 1.82
C GLN A 530 33.35 10.37 0.93
N PRO A 531 34.53 10.81 0.47
CA PRO A 531 35.44 9.98 -0.34
C PRO A 531 36.04 8.83 0.48
N ILE A 532 36.44 7.75 -0.20
CA ILE A 532 37.14 6.62 0.42
C ILE A 532 38.63 6.77 0.15
N GLU A 533 39.41 6.81 1.23
CA GLU A 533 40.87 6.85 1.21
C GLU A 533 41.39 5.64 1.99
N ALA A 534 42.40 4.93 1.47
CA ALA A 534 42.78 3.60 1.99
C ALA A 534 43.08 3.59 3.50
N GLU A 535 43.73 4.64 3.99
CA GLU A 535 44.14 4.82 5.38
C GLU A 535 42.95 5.09 6.33
N THR A 536 41.85 5.66 5.83
CA THR A 536 40.69 6.04 6.67
C THR A 536 39.68 4.91 6.84
N ILE A 537 39.70 3.88 5.97
CA ILE A 537 38.71 2.79 5.90
C ILE A 537 38.38 2.15 7.25
N PRO A 538 39.33 1.79 8.14
CA PRO A 538 38.98 1.21 9.45
C PRO A 538 38.18 2.18 10.32
N THR A 539 38.55 3.47 10.32
CA THR A 539 37.85 4.51 11.10
C THR A 539 36.48 4.85 10.50
N LEU A 540 36.36 4.80 9.16
CA LEU A 540 35.11 4.99 8.45
C LEU A 540 34.14 3.83 8.72
N ARG A 541 34.63 2.58 8.70
CA ARG A 541 33.87 1.37 9.05
C ARG A 541 33.27 1.45 10.45
N GLN A 542 34.06 1.89 11.42
CA GLN A 542 33.58 2.11 12.79
C GLN A 542 32.51 3.22 12.83
N LYS A 543 32.84 4.44 12.39
CA LYS A 543 31.93 5.61 12.41
C LYS A 543 30.60 5.38 11.70
N VAL A 544 30.62 4.75 10.52
CA VAL A 544 29.41 4.44 9.75
C VAL A 544 28.58 3.35 10.45
N THR A 545 29.22 2.33 11.03
CA THR A 545 28.49 1.29 11.80
C THR A 545 27.81 1.89 13.03
N ASP A 546 28.53 2.69 13.81
CA ASP A 546 28.01 3.32 15.03
C ASP A 546 26.88 4.31 14.73
N LYS A 547 27.05 5.19 13.73
CA LYS A 547 25.97 6.07 13.28
C LYS A 547 24.78 5.30 12.71
N THR A 548 24.99 4.17 12.03
CA THR A 548 23.88 3.33 11.53
C THR A 548 23.05 2.75 12.69
N VAL A 549 23.71 2.26 13.75
CA VAL A 549 23.01 1.76 14.95
C VAL A 549 22.28 2.90 15.68
N TYR A 550 22.89 4.07 15.80
CA TYR A 550 22.27 5.24 16.41
C TYR A 550 21.05 5.74 15.61
N VAL A 551 21.16 5.83 14.29
CA VAL A 551 20.06 6.17 13.37
C VAL A 551 18.93 5.15 13.48
N GLN A 552 19.24 3.85 13.44
CA GLN A 552 18.25 2.79 13.66
C GLN A 552 17.53 2.99 15.00
N LYS A 553 18.25 3.27 16.09
CA LYS A 553 17.62 3.41 17.40
C LYS A 553 16.76 4.67 17.53
N ARG A 554 17.16 5.80 16.91
CA ARG A 554 16.31 7.00 16.84
C ARG A 554 15.05 6.78 15.99
N ASN A 555 15.15 6.02 14.91
CA ASN A 555 14.01 5.62 14.08
C ASN A 555 13.04 4.73 14.88
N GLU A 556 13.56 3.75 15.61
CA GLU A 556 12.76 2.91 16.53
C GLU A 556 12.04 3.74 17.59
N ILE A 557 12.70 4.71 18.24
CA ILE A 557 12.09 5.59 19.25
C ILE A 557 10.91 6.38 18.66
N VAL A 558 11.09 7.01 17.49
CA VAL A 558 10.00 7.74 16.80
C VAL A 558 8.81 6.82 16.50
N LEU A 559 9.08 5.61 16.00
CA LEU A 559 8.04 4.64 15.64
C LEU A 559 7.29 4.09 16.88
N GLU A 560 8.02 3.80 17.95
CA GLU A 560 7.51 3.18 19.19
C GLU A 560 6.74 4.18 20.06
N ASP A 561 7.25 5.40 20.27
CA ASP A 561 6.51 6.48 20.93
C ASP A 561 5.20 6.79 20.18
N THR A 562 5.26 6.91 18.85
CA THR A 562 4.06 7.23 18.08
C THR A 562 3.01 6.11 18.13
N ALA A 563 3.43 4.84 18.02
CA ALA A 563 2.53 3.69 18.16
C ALA A 563 1.92 3.58 19.57
N ASN A 564 2.72 3.76 20.62
CA ASN A 564 2.23 3.80 22.01
C ASN A 564 1.21 4.94 22.19
N GLY A 565 1.48 6.13 21.66
CA GLY A 565 0.55 7.26 21.71
C GLY A 565 -0.77 7.05 20.97
N PHE A 566 -0.85 6.13 19.98
CA PHE A 566 -2.14 5.72 19.40
C PHE A 566 -2.89 4.73 20.31
N LEU A 567 -2.17 3.78 20.93
CA LEU A 567 -2.75 2.83 21.89
C LEU A 567 -3.26 3.53 23.17
N GLU A 568 -2.58 4.62 23.57
CA GLU A 568 -2.88 5.46 24.73
C GLU A 568 -3.87 6.60 24.43
N GLY A 569 -4.19 6.86 23.16
CA GLY A 569 -5.06 7.97 22.75
C GLY A 569 -4.48 9.37 22.96
N ARG A 570 -3.15 9.52 23.03
CA ARG A 570 -2.47 10.82 23.25
C ARG A 570 -2.62 11.79 22.07
N TRP A 571 -2.66 11.27 20.84
CA TRP A 571 -2.61 12.09 19.62
C TRP A 571 -3.93 12.83 19.36
N LYS A 572 -3.86 14.16 19.39
CA LYS A 572 -4.97 15.07 19.05
C LYS A 572 -4.73 15.73 17.70
N TRP A 573 -5.78 15.90 16.91
CA TRP A 573 -5.73 16.40 15.54
C TRP A 573 -6.27 17.83 15.41
N ASN A 574 -5.79 18.58 14.42
CA ASN A 574 -6.27 19.94 14.09
C ASN A 574 -7.34 19.96 12.96
N ALA A 575 -7.80 18.77 12.55
CA ALA A 575 -8.88 18.53 11.59
C ALA A 575 -9.64 17.27 12.02
N GLN A 576 -10.83 17.04 11.46
CA GLN A 576 -11.54 15.76 11.60
C GLN A 576 -10.77 14.63 10.90
N VAL A 577 -10.68 13.47 11.53
CA VAL A 577 -9.87 12.32 11.08
C VAL A 577 -10.68 11.04 11.28
N GLU A 578 -11.02 10.36 10.18
CA GLU A 578 -11.82 9.12 10.18
C GLU A 578 -11.29 8.13 11.25
N GLY A 579 -12.10 7.89 12.28
CA GLY A 579 -11.81 6.98 13.39
C GLY A 579 -11.25 7.61 14.67
N PHE A 580 -11.06 8.93 14.72
CA PHE A 580 -10.59 9.68 15.91
C PHE A 580 -11.56 10.78 16.37
N ASP A 581 -12.75 10.83 15.80
CA ASP A 581 -13.79 11.78 16.19
C ASP A 581 -14.33 11.42 17.60
N GLU A 582 -14.48 12.40 18.50
CA GLU A 582 -15.10 12.17 19.81
C GLU A 582 -16.58 11.76 19.62
N PRO A 583 -17.12 10.82 20.43
CA PRO A 583 -18.51 10.43 20.33
C PRO A 583 -19.42 11.64 20.62
N ASP A 584 -20.35 11.91 19.70
CA ASP A 584 -21.14 13.14 19.71
C ASP A 584 -22.02 13.20 20.97
N GLN A 585 -21.91 14.29 21.74
CA GLN A 585 -22.56 14.39 23.06
C GLN A 585 -24.10 14.51 22.95
N SER A 586 -24.64 14.58 21.73
CA SER A 586 -26.07 14.44 21.44
C SER A 586 -26.64 13.07 21.78
N ASP A 587 -25.82 12.01 21.77
CA ASP A 587 -26.28 10.63 21.94
C ASP A 587 -26.34 10.18 23.42
N LEU A 588 -26.17 11.13 24.36
CA LEU A 588 -26.13 10.90 25.81
C LEU A 588 -27.14 11.76 26.61
N ILE A 589 -28.27 12.15 26.01
CA ILE A 589 -29.35 12.94 26.63
C ILE A 589 -30.73 12.27 26.44
#